data_AF-A0A5S9M8L5-F1
#
_entry.id   AF-A0A5S9M8L5-F1
#
_cell.length_a   1.000
_cell.length_b   1.000
_cell.length_c   1.000
_cell.angle_alpha   90.00
_cell.angle_beta   90.00
_cell.angle_gamma   90.00
#
_symmetry.space_group_name_H-M   'P 1'
#
loop_
_entity.id
_entity.type
_entity.pdbx_description
1 polymer ?
#
loop_
_entity_poly.entity_id
_entity_poly.type
_entity_poly.pdbx_seq_one_letter_code
_entity_poly.pdbx_strand_id
1 'polypeptide(L)'
;MCPTYGEQIEGVWFDPLPETIASLETDDLRKLQFSQRKAEYVIDVSKRIVSGSLCLEELHDLSDLEVEERLLPIRGIGPWTVQNVLMNGLGRPNLFPVADIGIQKTQSNDTSTCLKNRQKKRWQR
;
A
#
# COMPACT_ATOMS: atom_id res chain seq x y z
N MET A 1 2.66 -19.02 1.29
CA MET A 1 1.40 -18.91 0.55
C MET A 1 1.45 -19.78 -0.71
N CYS A 2 2.45 -19.60 -1.58
CA CYS A 2 2.63 -20.42 -2.80
C CYS A 2 2.72 -21.94 -2.55
N PRO A 3 3.47 -22.46 -1.55
CA PRO A 3 3.51 -23.92 -1.31
C PRO A 3 2.22 -24.52 -0.76
N THR A 4 1.26 -23.70 -0.35
CA THR A 4 0.02 -24.15 0.31
C THR A 4 -1.20 -23.95 -0.58
N TYR A 5 -1.26 -22.84 -1.31
CA TYR A 5 -2.41 -22.45 -2.14
C TYR A 5 -2.03 -22.09 -3.57
N GLY A 6 -0.73 -22.04 -3.88
CA GLY A 6 -0.23 -21.76 -5.23
C GLY A 6 -0.15 -23.02 -6.08
N GLU A 7 0.09 -22.82 -7.37
CA GLU A 7 0.24 -23.90 -8.35
C GLU A 7 1.72 -24.12 -8.68
N GLN A 8 2.13 -25.36 -8.91
CA GLN A 8 3.48 -25.69 -9.36
C GLN A 8 3.43 -26.12 -10.83
N ILE A 9 4.07 -25.35 -11.70
CA ILE A 9 4.18 -25.65 -13.13
C ILE A 9 5.67 -25.80 -13.46
N GLU A 10 6.06 -26.97 -13.97
CA GLU A 10 7.45 -27.28 -14.36
C GLU A 10 8.49 -27.03 -13.26
N GLY A 11 8.11 -27.24 -12.00
CA GLY A 11 9.00 -27.05 -10.84
C GLY A 11 9.02 -25.62 -10.29
N VAL A 12 8.36 -24.66 -10.93
CA VAL A 12 8.24 -23.27 -10.50
C VAL A 12 6.91 -23.07 -9.76
N TRP A 13 6.95 -22.39 -8.61
CA TRP A 13 5.76 -22.03 -7.84
C TRP A 13 5.18 -20.71 -8.32
N PHE A 14 3.89 -20.72 -8.61
CA PHE A 14 3.09 -19.55 -8.92
C PHE A 14 2.27 -19.15 -7.70
N ASP A 15 2.00 -17.85 -7.59
CA ASP A 15 1.12 -17.34 -6.56
C ASP A 15 -0.32 -17.86 -6.76
N PRO A 16 -1.07 -18.05 -5.67
CA PRO A 16 -2.47 -18.45 -5.76
C PRO A 16 -3.29 -17.45 -6.58
N LEU A 17 -4.22 -17.98 -7.37
CA LEU A 17 -5.18 -17.17 -8.09
C LEU A 17 -6.16 -16.46 -7.11
N PRO A 18 -6.69 -15.27 -7.47
CA PRO A 18 -7.65 -14.54 -6.64
C PRO A 18 -8.87 -15.39 -6.24
N GLU A 19 -9.35 -16.27 -7.13
CA GLU A 19 -10.46 -17.20 -6.88
C GLU A 19 -10.15 -18.16 -5.73
N THR A 20 -8.90 -18.63 -5.68
CA THR A 20 -8.44 -19.53 -4.62
C THR A 20 -8.48 -18.80 -3.28
N ILE A 21 -7.89 -17.60 -3.22
CA ILE A 21 -7.86 -16.80 -1.98
C ILE A 21 -9.28 -16.37 -1.55
N ALA A 22 -10.13 -15.99 -2.51
CA ALA A 22 -11.50 -15.53 -2.22
C ALA A 22 -12.36 -16.62 -1.57
N SER A 23 -12.04 -17.91 -1.80
CA SER A 23 -12.72 -19.05 -1.21
C SER A 23 -12.23 -19.43 0.20
N LEU A 24 -11.12 -18.85 0.66
CA LEU A 24 -10.53 -19.17 1.96
C LEU A 24 -11.24 -18.44 3.11
N GLU A 25 -11.14 -19.03 4.29
CA GLU A 25 -11.51 -18.37 5.54
C GLU A 25 -10.30 -17.71 6.20
N THR A 26 -10.55 -16.70 7.04
CA THR A 26 -9.47 -15.95 7.71
C THR A 26 -8.54 -16.85 8.53
N ASP A 27 -9.07 -17.92 9.15
CA ASP A 27 -8.28 -18.87 9.93
C ASP A 27 -7.30 -19.67 9.08
N ASP A 28 -7.57 -19.87 7.79
CA ASP A 28 -6.66 -20.58 6.88
C ASP A 28 -5.40 -19.76 6.59
N LEU A 29 -5.55 -18.43 6.47
CA LEU A 29 -4.42 -17.51 6.34
C LEU A 29 -3.69 -17.32 7.68
N ARG A 30 -4.40 -17.41 8.82
CA ARG A 30 -3.77 -17.34 10.14
C ARG A 30 -2.83 -18.52 10.41
N LYS A 31 -3.12 -19.72 9.89
CA LYS A 31 -2.19 -20.85 9.92
C LYS A 31 -0.85 -20.52 9.24
N LEU A 32 -0.88 -19.64 8.24
CA LEU A 32 0.29 -19.12 7.54
C LEU A 32 0.93 -17.89 8.22
N GLN A 33 0.65 -17.65 9.51
CA GLN A 33 1.20 -16.53 10.30
C GLN A 33 0.74 -15.13 9.85
N PHE A 34 -0.38 -15.04 9.12
CA PHE A 34 -1.01 -13.74 8.88
C PHE A 34 -1.68 -13.23 10.15
N SER A 35 -1.60 -11.90 10.37
CA SER A 35 -2.46 -11.28 11.39
C SER A 35 -3.91 -11.33 10.92
N GLN A 36 -4.85 -11.30 11.86
CA GLN A 36 -6.28 -11.39 11.55
C GLN A 36 -6.74 -10.30 10.57
N ARG A 37 -6.32 -9.04 10.81
CA ARG A 37 -6.62 -7.94 9.88
C ARG A 37 -6.02 -8.15 8.49
N LYS A 38 -4.77 -8.64 8.39
CA LYS A 38 -4.15 -8.90 7.08
C LYS A 38 -4.89 -10.01 6.34
N ALA A 39 -5.32 -11.06 7.03
CA ALA A 39 -6.12 -12.13 6.45
C ALA A 39 -7.46 -11.60 5.91
N GLU A 40 -8.18 -10.80 6.70
CA GLU A 40 -9.41 -10.14 6.26
C GLU A 40 -9.21 -9.31 4.98
N TYR A 41 -8.13 -8.51 4.93
CA TYR A 41 -7.90 -7.60 3.80
C TYR A 41 -7.56 -8.36 2.51
N VAL A 42 -6.71 -9.38 2.62
CA VAL A 42 -6.32 -10.21 1.48
C VAL A 42 -7.52 -10.95 0.90
N ILE A 43 -8.39 -11.50 1.75
CA ILE A 43 -9.62 -12.17 1.32
C ILE A 43 -10.62 -11.16 0.72
N ASP A 44 -10.82 -9.99 1.34
CA ASP A 44 -11.74 -8.96 0.83
C ASP A 44 -11.31 -8.45 -0.55
N VAL A 45 -10.02 -8.13 -0.72
CA VAL A 45 -9.48 -7.70 -2.02
C VAL A 45 -9.65 -8.80 -3.07
N SER A 46 -9.37 -10.06 -2.72
CA SER A 46 -9.53 -11.18 -3.65
C SER A 46 -10.99 -11.36 -4.07
N LYS A 47 -11.95 -11.24 -3.13
CA LYS A 47 -13.39 -11.26 -3.43
C LYS A 47 -13.81 -10.11 -4.33
N ARG A 48 -13.23 -8.91 -4.14
CA ARG A 48 -13.50 -7.76 -5.02
C ARG A 48 -13.03 -7.97 -6.45
N ILE A 49 -11.86 -8.61 -6.62
CA ILE A 49 -11.33 -8.98 -7.93
C ILE A 49 -12.25 -9.99 -8.61
N VAL A 50 -12.58 -11.09 -7.91
CA VAL A 50 -13.42 -12.17 -8.46
C VAL A 50 -14.84 -11.70 -8.80
N SER A 51 -15.39 -10.77 -8.00
CA SER A 51 -16.71 -10.17 -8.29
C SER A 51 -16.69 -9.14 -9.42
N GLY A 52 -15.52 -8.73 -9.92
CA GLY A 52 -15.37 -7.66 -10.90
C GLY A 52 -15.55 -6.24 -10.33
N SER A 53 -15.74 -6.09 -9.01
CA SER A 53 -15.81 -4.76 -8.39
C SER A 53 -14.45 -4.04 -8.39
N LEU A 54 -13.36 -4.80 -8.42
CA LEU A 54 -12.00 -4.31 -8.62
C LEU A 54 -11.38 -5.01 -9.82
N CYS A 55 -11.38 -4.35 -10.97
CA CYS A 55 -10.70 -4.82 -12.17
C CYS A 55 -9.27 -4.26 -12.18
N LEU A 56 -8.24 -5.12 -12.16
CA LEU A 56 -6.85 -4.68 -12.10
C LEU A 56 -6.38 -4.14 -13.46
N GLU A 57 -6.93 -4.71 -14.54
CA GLU A 57 -6.64 -4.34 -15.93
C GLU A 57 -7.11 -2.91 -16.21
N GLU A 58 -8.30 -2.52 -15.70
CA GLU A 58 -8.82 -1.16 -15.82
C GLU A 58 -7.90 -0.12 -15.16
N LEU A 59 -7.16 -0.49 -14.11
CA LEU A 59 -6.27 0.44 -13.41
C LEU A 59 -5.11 0.93 -14.29
N HIS A 60 -4.74 0.20 -15.34
CA HIS A 60 -3.69 0.63 -16.27
C HIS A 60 -4.10 1.87 -17.07
N ASP A 61 -5.38 2.01 -17.40
CA ASP A 61 -5.92 3.08 -18.24
C ASP A 61 -6.31 4.35 -17.44
N LEU A 62 -6.42 4.24 -16.12
CA LEU A 62 -6.81 5.33 -15.23
C LEU A 62 -5.64 6.27 -14.90
N SER A 63 -5.88 7.53 -14.61
CA SER A 63 -4.86 8.43 -14.06
C SER A 63 -4.48 8.06 -12.61
N ASP A 64 -3.34 8.57 -12.12
CA ASP A 64 -2.86 8.28 -10.75
C ASP A 64 -3.90 8.65 -9.69
N LEU A 65 -4.58 9.80 -9.88
CA LEU A 65 -5.62 10.27 -8.97
C LEU A 65 -6.84 9.34 -8.96
N GLU A 66 -7.26 8.86 -10.13
CA GLU A 66 -8.40 7.93 -10.24
C GLU A 66 -8.08 6.57 -9.61
N VAL A 67 -6.83 6.10 -9.74
CA VAL A 67 -6.37 4.88 -9.05
C VAL A 67 -6.38 5.09 -7.52
N GLU A 68 -5.92 6.25 -7.03
CA GLU A 68 -6.00 6.59 -5.61
C GLU A 68 -7.44 6.63 -5.09
N GLU A 69 -8.35 7.30 -5.80
CA GLU A 69 -9.77 7.40 -5.44
C GLU A 69 -10.44 6.03 -5.40
N ARG A 70 -10.01 5.08 -6.24
CA ARG A 70 -10.59 3.73 -6.30
C ARG A 70 -10.01 2.77 -5.26
N LEU A 71 -8.72 2.89 -4.94
CA LEU A 71 -8.04 1.97 -4.02
C LEU A 71 -8.07 2.41 -2.56
N LEU A 72 -7.99 3.71 -2.26
CA LEU A 72 -8.00 4.24 -0.89
C LEU A 72 -9.25 3.88 -0.06
N PRO A 73 -10.46 3.79 -0.63
CA PRO A 73 -11.65 3.39 0.13
C PRO A 73 -11.63 1.92 0.56
N ILE A 74 -10.78 1.08 -0.03
CA ILE A 74 -10.71 -0.34 0.29
C ILE A 74 -10.04 -0.52 1.66
N ARG A 75 -10.75 -1.18 2.57
CA ARG A 75 -10.26 -1.42 3.93
C ARG A 75 -8.91 -2.16 3.88
N GLY A 76 -7.91 -1.58 4.54
CA GLY A 76 -6.56 -2.16 4.61
C GLY A 76 -5.60 -1.67 3.52
N ILE A 77 -6.10 -0.92 2.54
CA ILE A 77 -5.26 -0.20 1.57
C ILE A 77 -5.08 1.23 2.09
N GLY A 78 -3.82 1.62 2.30
CA GLY A 78 -3.46 2.98 2.68
C GLY A 78 -2.69 3.70 1.57
N PRO A 79 -2.39 5.01 1.72
CA PRO A 79 -1.65 5.78 0.73
C PRO A 79 -0.35 5.14 0.28
N TRP A 80 0.40 4.55 1.23
CA TRP A 80 1.62 3.80 0.94
C TRP A 80 1.39 2.59 0.03
N THR A 81 0.34 1.82 0.29
CA THR A 81 0.00 0.64 -0.52
C THR A 81 -0.41 1.07 -1.93
N VAL A 82 -1.17 2.16 -2.06
CA VAL A 82 -1.55 2.69 -3.38
C VAL A 82 -0.34 3.15 -4.17
N GLN A 83 0.59 3.87 -3.55
CA GLN A 83 1.85 4.27 -4.18
C GLN A 83 2.68 3.05 -4.61
N ASN A 84 2.70 2.00 -3.78
CA ASN A 84 3.34 0.73 -4.15
C ASN A 84 2.67 0.07 -5.38
N VAL A 85 1.33 0.07 -5.44
CA VAL A 85 0.59 -0.42 -6.62
C VAL A 85 0.91 0.42 -7.85
N LEU A 86 0.93 1.74 -7.73
CA LEU A 86 1.25 2.63 -8.85
C LEU A 86 2.69 2.40 -9.37
N MET A 87 3.66 2.28 -8.46
CA MET A 87 5.06 2.10 -8.81
C MET A 87 5.39 0.69 -9.32
N ASN A 88 5.06 -0.35 -8.54
CA ASN A 88 5.46 -1.73 -8.83
C ASN A 88 4.39 -2.54 -9.57
N GLY A 89 3.10 -2.22 -9.36
CA GLY A 89 2.00 -2.89 -10.05
C GLY A 89 1.74 -2.32 -11.45
N LEU A 90 1.69 -0.99 -11.57
CA LEU A 90 1.39 -0.28 -12.82
C LEU A 90 2.62 0.28 -13.52
N GLY A 91 3.81 0.17 -12.92
CA GLY A 91 5.07 0.62 -13.51
C GLY A 91 5.20 2.15 -13.64
N ARG A 92 4.52 2.93 -12.81
CA ARG A 92 4.53 4.41 -12.85
C ARG A 92 5.62 4.97 -11.93
N PRO A 93 6.75 5.47 -12.47
CA PRO A 93 7.90 5.84 -11.66
C PRO A 93 7.78 7.21 -10.95
N ASN A 94 6.69 7.96 -11.15
CA ASN A 94 6.63 9.39 -10.80
C ASN A 94 6.00 9.72 -9.43
N LEU A 95 5.68 8.74 -8.58
CA LEU A 95 5.05 8.97 -7.29
C LEU A 95 6.01 8.66 -6.13
N PHE A 96 6.89 9.61 -5.84
CA PHE A 96 7.64 9.57 -4.59
C PHE A 96 6.66 9.70 -3.40
N PRO A 97 6.72 8.80 -2.40
CA PRO A 97 5.89 8.89 -1.21
C PRO A 97 6.10 10.21 -0.46
N VAL A 98 5.18 11.17 -0.60
CA VAL A 98 5.11 12.36 0.28
C VAL A 98 4.82 11.95 1.74
N ALA A 99 4.40 10.69 1.94
CA ALA A 99 4.06 10.08 3.22
C ALA A 99 5.23 9.34 3.91
N ASP A 100 6.47 9.44 3.40
CA ASP A 100 7.61 8.94 4.15
C ASP A 100 7.78 9.78 5.43
N ILE A 101 7.41 9.19 6.57
CA ILE A 101 7.56 9.78 7.92
C ILE A 101 9.03 10.17 8.17
N GLY A 102 9.97 9.52 7.48
CA GLY A 102 11.39 9.88 7.47
C GLY A 102 11.69 11.25 6.85
N ILE A 103 10.94 11.68 5.83
CA ILE A 103 11.15 12.97 5.14
C ILE A 103 10.36 14.10 5.81
N GLN A 104 9.15 13.82 6.33
CA GLN A 104 8.35 14.84 7.03
C GLN A 104 9.05 15.37 8.29
N LYS A 105 9.79 14.52 9.02
CA LYS A 105 10.57 14.96 10.18
C LYS A 105 11.71 15.93 9.83
N THR A 106 12.19 15.91 8.59
CA THR A 106 13.24 16.82 8.11
C THR A 106 12.67 18.16 7.69
N GLN A 107 11.44 18.20 7.14
CA GLN A 107 10.84 19.47 6.67
C GLN A 107 10.23 20.32 7.80
N SER A 108 9.83 19.73 8.92
CA SER A 108 9.21 20.49 10.02
C SER A 108 10.21 21.19 10.97
N ASN A 109 11.53 20.97 10.84
CA ASN A 109 12.51 21.49 11.80
C ASN A 109 13.47 22.59 11.30
N ASP A 110 13.56 22.86 9.99
CA ASP A 110 14.69 23.66 9.48
C ASP A 110 14.40 25.09 8.99
N THR A 111 13.16 25.58 8.97
CA THR A 111 12.90 26.99 8.58
C THR A 111 12.59 27.94 9.74
N SER A 112 12.36 27.44 10.96
CA SER A 112 11.97 28.30 12.11
C SER A 112 13.07 28.58 13.14
N THR A 113 14.22 27.88 13.08
CA THR A 113 15.26 28.00 14.11
C THR A 113 16.35 29.03 13.76
N CYS A 114 16.54 29.38 12.48
CA CYS A 114 17.56 30.35 12.08
C CYS A 114 17.16 31.82 12.31
N LEU A 115 15.86 32.15 12.30
CA LEU A 115 15.40 33.54 12.48
C LEU A 115 15.21 33.97 13.95
N LYS A 116 15.16 33.04 14.91
CA LYS A 116 14.88 33.37 16.32
C LYS A 116 16.12 33.71 17.17
N ASN A 117 17.33 33.41 16.68
CA ASN A 117 18.57 33.64 17.44
C ASN A 117 19.31 34.94 17.13
N ARG A 118 18.79 35.82 16.24
CA ARG A 118 19.42 37.12 15.96
C ARG A 118 18.85 38.30 16.75
N GLN A 119 17.66 38.18 17.36
CA GLN A 119 17.01 39.29 18.07
C GLN A 119 17.13 39.26 19.61
N LYS A 120 17.63 38.17 20.22
CA LYS A 120 17.78 38.06 21.68
C LYS A 120 19.11 38.59 22.27
N LYS A 121 19.97 39.22 21.47
CA LYS A 121 21.23 39.87 21.93
C LYS A 121 21.19 41.40 21.83
N ARG A 122 20.10 42.05 22.25
CA ARG A 122 20.07 43.54 22.32
C ARG A 122 19.38 44.18 23.53
N TRP A 123 18.85 43.41 24.47
CA TRP A 123 18.18 43.96 25.67
C TRP A 123 18.52 43.18 26.94
N GLN A 124 19.82 43.16 27.29
CA GLN A 124 20.29 42.95 28.66
C GLN A 124 21.34 44.01 28.96
N ARG A 125 20.87 45.18 29.35
CA ARG A 125 21.52 46.16 30.22
C ARG A 125 20.42 46.99 30.88
#